data_AF-T1BAZ9-F1
#
_entry.id   AF-T1BAZ9-F1
#
_cell.length_a   1.000
_cell.length_b   1.000
_cell.length_c   1.000
_cell.angle_alpha   90.00
_cell.angle_beta   90.00
_cell.angle_gamma   90.00
#
_symmetry.space_group_name_H-M   'P 1'
#
loop_
_entity.id
_entity.type
_entity.pdbx_description
1 polymer ?
#
loop_
_entity_poly.entity_id
_entity_poly.type
_entity_poly.pdbx_seq_one_letter_code
_entity_poly.pdbx_strand_id
1 'polypeptide(L)'
;RIGALRSKMSVRENPQFTRDYFDAGKRYIGNSVQVFYKDGSHSEKVAIDYPIGHRKRRTEGIPVLLQKFEGALRGHLPQQRVQHILEVCASAERFDAMPVHRFMDLFAL
;
A
#
# COMPACT_ATOMS: atom_id res chain seq x y z
N ARG A 1 -22.64 14.25 1.27
CA ARG A 1 -21.25 14.68 1.60
C ARG A 1 -20.25 14.37 0.48
N ILE A 2 -20.04 13.11 0.08
CA ILE A 2 -19.01 12.74 -0.91
C ILE A 2 -19.22 13.38 -2.29
N GLY A 3 -20.44 13.31 -2.84
CA GLY A 3 -20.76 13.92 -4.15
C GLY A 3 -20.47 15.43 -4.20
N ALA A 4 -20.90 16.15 -3.16
CA ALA A 4 -20.67 17.60 -3.04
C ALA A 4 -19.20 18.00 -2.86
N LEU A 5 -18.34 17.10 -2.37
CA LEU A 5 -16.89 17.34 -2.32
C LEU A 5 -16.27 17.10 -3.70
N ARG A 6 -16.64 15.99 -4.36
CA ARG A 6 -16.18 15.65 -5.71
C ARG A 6 -16.51 16.74 -6.73
N SER A 7 -17.68 17.36 -6.62
CA SER A 7 -18.11 18.45 -7.52
C SER A 7 -17.27 19.73 -7.38
N LYS A 8 -16.42 19.84 -6.35
CA LYS A 8 -15.51 20.98 -6.13
C LYS A 8 -14.07 20.67 -6.55
N MET A 9 -13.78 19.44 -6.99
CA MET A 9 -12.44 19.03 -7.38
C MET A 9 -12.14 19.49 -8.81
N SER A 10 -10.94 20.02 -9.02
CA SER A 10 -10.38 20.31 -10.33
C SER A 10 -9.15 19.43 -10.51
N VAL A 11 -9.14 18.60 -11.55
CA VAL A 11 -8.04 17.69 -11.86
C VAL A 11 -7.34 18.21 -13.10
N ARG A 12 -6.03 18.42 -12.99
CA ARG A 12 -5.18 18.90 -14.08
C ARG A 12 -3.90 18.10 -14.13
N GLU A 13 -3.36 17.92 -15.32
CA GLU A 13 -2.07 17.29 -15.49
C GLU A 13 -0.96 18.15 -14.87
N ASN A 14 0.00 17.48 -14.24
CA ASN A 14 1.34 18.02 -14.02
C ASN A 14 2.30 17.28 -14.97
N PRO A 15 2.81 17.93 -16.04
CA PRO A 15 3.67 17.27 -17.03
C PRO A 15 4.93 16.63 -16.43
N GLN A 16 5.41 17.13 -15.27
CA GLN A 16 6.53 16.50 -14.57
C GLN A 16 6.16 15.14 -13.97
N PHE A 17 4.96 15.00 -13.39
CA PHE A 17 4.49 13.71 -12.87
C PHE A 17 4.34 12.71 -14.01
N THR A 18 3.84 13.14 -15.17
CA THR A 18 3.74 12.29 -16.37
C THR A 18 5.13 11.83 -16.82
N ARG A 19 6.12 12.72 -16.91
CA ARG A 19 7.49 12.35 -17.27
C ARG A 19 8.11 11.35 -16.28
N ASP A 20 7.95 11.61 -14.98
CA ASP A 20 8.52 10.75 -13.93
C ASP A 20 7.83 9.39 -13.82
N TYR A 21 6.59 9.27 -14.31
CA TYR A 21 5.89 8.00 -14.45
C TYR A 21 6.56 7.11 -15.52
N PHE A 22 6.91 7.67 -16.67
CA PHE A 22 7.52 6.94 -17.79
C PHE A 22 9.04 6.74 -17.66
N ASP A 23 9.72 7.51 -16.82
CA ASP A 23 11.12 7.29 -16.49
C ASP A 23 11.32 5.93 -15.79
N ALA A 24 12.03 5.02 -16.46
CA ALA A 24 12.27 3.66 -15.97
C ALA A 24 13.08 3.61 -14.65
N GLY A 25 13.90 4.63 -14.38
CA GLY A 25 14.65 4.80 -13.14
C GLY A 25 13.77 5.31 -11.98
N LYS A 26 12.65 5.98 -12.29
CA LYS A 26 11.72 6.50 -11.29
C LYS A 26 10.50 5.61 -11.10
N ARG A 27 9.67 5.47 -12.15
CA ARG A 27 8.34 4.83 -12.10
C ARG A 27 7.45 5.42 -11.01
N TYR A 28 7.49 6.74 -10.88
CA TYR A 28 6.74 7.46 -9.86
C TYR A 28 5.25 7.49 -10.20
N ILE A 29 4.40 7.63 -9.17
CA ILE A 29 2.94 7.74 -9.32
C ILE A 29 2.52 9.01 -8.57
N GLY A 30 3.09 10.12 -9.02
CA GLY A 30 3.00 11.41 -8.33
C GLY A 30 1.59 11.98 -8.32
N ASN A 31 1.18 12.49 -7.17
CA ASN A 31 -0.03 13.30 -7.02
C ASN A 31 0.22 14.45 -6.05
N SER A 32 -0.57 15.52 -6.19
CA SER A 32 -0.56 16.62 -5.22
C SER A 32 -1.98 17.12 -4.98
N VAL A 33 -2.29 17.46 -3.74
CA VAL A 33 -3.62 17.93 -3.32
C VAL A 33 -3.46 19.22 -2.53
N GLN A 34 -4.34 20.18 -2.81
CA GLN A 34 -4.48 21.44 -2.07
C GLN A 34 -5.97 21.75 -1.93
N VAL A 35 -6.39 22.22 -0.76
CA VAL A 35 -7.78 22.56 -0.46
C VAL A 35 -7.90 24.07 -0.29
N PHE A 36 -8.86 24.69 -0.97
CA PHE A 36 -9.20 26.11 -0.85
C PHE A 36 -10.51 26.26 -0.06
N TYR A 37 -10.51 27.15 0.92
CA TYR A 37 -11.62 27.36 1.84
C TYR A 37 -12.45 28.59 1.43
N LYS A 38 -13.68 28.67 1.97
CA LYS A 38 -14.62 29.75 1.63
C LYS A 38 -14.18 31.13 2.15
N ASP A 39 -13.34 31.16 3.18
CA ASP A 39 -12.78 32.39 3.75
C ASP A 39 -11.57 32.92 2.94
N GLY A 40 -11.21 32.25 1.84
CA GLY A 40 -10.08 32.61 0.98
C GLY A 40 -8.75 32.00 1.39
N SER A 41 -8.66 31.34 2.55
CA SER A 41 -7.46 30.61 2.97
C SER A 41 -7.31 29.29 2.22
N HIS A 42 -6.12 28.66 2.31
CA HIS A 42 -5.87 27.35 1.70
C HIS A 42 -4.93 26.48 2.55
N SER A 43 -5.01 25.17 2.38
CA SER A 43 -4.01 24.24 2.93
C SER A 43 -2.67 24.42 2.22
N GLU A 44 -1.61 23.86 2.79
CA GLU A 44 -0.41 23.55 2.02
C GLU A 44 -0.77 22.63 0.84
N LYS A 45 0.02 22.72 -0.24
CA LYS A 45 -0.06 21.79 -1.35
C LYS A 45 0.83 20.59 -1.04
N VAL A 46 0.22 19.50 -0.60
CA VAL A 46 0.93 18.27 -0.26
C VAL A 46 1.14 17.46 -1.53
N ALA A 47 2.40 17.19 -1.87
CA ALA A 47 2.78 16.34 -2.99
C ALA A 47 3.39 15.02 -2.48
N ILE A 48 2.98 13.91 -3.08
CA ILE A 48 3.53 12.58 -2.83
C ILE A 48 3.93 11.98 -4.17
N ASP A 49 5.23 11.78 -4.37
CA ASP A 49 5.78 11.33 -5.64
C ASP A 49 5.58 9.82 -5.88
N TYR A 50 5.54 9.04 -4.80
CA TYR A 50 5.37 7.59 -4.88
C TYR A 50 4.63 7.02 -3.65
N PRO A 51 3.76 6.02 -3.86
CA PRO A 51 2.95 5.43 -2.81
C PRO A 51 3.83 4.61 -1.85
N ILE A 52 3.28 4.30 -0.67
CA ILE A 52 3.95 3.47 0.34
C ILE A 52 4.38 2.09 -0.19
N GLY A 53 3.67 1.55 -1.19
CA GLY A 53 4.02 0.27 -1.83
C GLY A 53 5.19 0.34 -2.82
N HIS A 54 5.71 1.53 -3.13
CA HIS A 54 6.80 1.72 -4.08
C HIS A 54 8.14 1.24 -3.51
N ARG A 55 9.08 0.82 -4.39
CA ARG A 55 10.40 0.28 -3.99
C ARG A 55 11.20 1.21 -3.07
N LYS A 56 11.03 2.53 -3.24
CA LYS A 56 11.71 3.55 -2.42
C LYS A 56 11.19 3.66 -0.98
N ARG A 57 10.03 3.06 -0.66
CA ARG A 57 9.42 3.10 0.69
C ARG A 57 9.33 1.73 1.33
N ARG A 58 10.13 0.74 0.90
CA ARG A 58 10.06 -0.62 1.45
C ARG A 58 10.24 -0.67 2.97
N THR A 59 11.15 0.13 3.53
CA THR A 59 11.36 0.20 4.99
C THR A 59 10.08 0.61 5.74
N GLU A 60 9.30 1.54 5.18
CA GLU A 60 8.03 1.98 5.76
C GLU A 60 6.86 1.05 5.40
N GLY A 61 6.86 0.51 4.18
CA GLY A 61 5.75 -0.24 3.62
C GLY A 61 5.71 -1.70 4.05
N ILE A 62 6.84 -2.35 4.33
CA ILE A 62 6.89 -3.75 4.77
C ILE A 62 6.15 -3.94 6.11
N PRO A 63 6.36 -3.11 7.16
CA PRO A 63 5.59 -3.22 8.40
C PRO A 63 4.07 -3.17 8.18
N VAL A 64 3.59 -2.25 7.34
CA VAL A 64 2.15 -2.12 7.02
C VAL A 64 1.65 -3.30 6.18
N LEU A 65 2.50 -3.85 5.29
CA LEU A 65 2.18 -5.07 4.53
C LEU A 65 1.99 -6.27 5.46
N LEU A 66 2.85 -6.44 6.46
CA LEU A 66 2.76 -7.53 7.44
C LEU A 66 1.48 -7.39 8.29
N GLN A 67 1.17 -6.18 8.77
CA GLN A 67 -0.09 -5.92 9.48
C GLN A 67 -1.31 -6.22 8.62
N LYS A 68 -1.29 -5.82 7.34
CA LYS A 68 -2.36 -6.16 6.38
C LYS A 68 -2.50 -7.67 6.20
N PHE A 69 -1.38 -8.39 6.07
CA PHE A 69 -1.37 -9.83 5.90
C PHE A 69 -1.99 -10.55 7.12
N GLU A 70 -1.50 -10.23 8.32
CA GLU A 70 -2.02 -10.77 9.58
C GLU A 70 -3.51 -10.45 9.77
N GLY A 71 -3.92 -9.20 9.51
CA GLY A 71 -5.31 -8.77 9.59
C GLY A 71 -6.23 -9.56 8.64
N ALA A 72 -5.76 -9.84 7.41
CA ALA A 72 -6.51 -10.66 6.46
C ALA A 72 -6.64 -12.11 6.93
N LEU A 73 -5.58 -12.72 7.47
CA LEU A 73 -5.62 -14.10 7.97
C LEU A 73 -6.55 -14.27 9.17
N ARG A 74 -6.52 -13.33 10.13
CA ARG A 74 -7.37 -13.35 11.32
C ARG A 74 -8.87 -13.27 11.01
N GLY A 75 -9.23 -12.73 9.85
CA GLY A 75 -10.63 -12.70 9.39
C GLY A 75 -11.18 -14.07 8.98
N HIS A 76 -10.33 -15.08 8.79
CA HIS A 76 -10.71 -16.37 8.20
C HIS A 76 -10.20 -17.60 8.93
N LEU A 77 -9.12 -17.51 9.71
CA LEU A 77 -8.46 -18.66 10.31
C LEU A 77 -8.34 -18.54 11.84
N PRO A 78 -8.35 -19.66 12.59
CA PRO A 78 -8.09 -19.66 14.03
C PRO A 78 -6.71 -19.10 14.36
N GLN A 79 -6.59 -18.44 15.53
CA GLN A 79 -5.36 -17.76 15.96
C GLN A 79 -4.09 -18.62 15.86
N GLN A 80 -4.16 -19.89 16.25
CA GLN A 80 -3.00 -20.80 16.19
C GLN A 80 -2.52 -21.02 14.75
N ARG A 81 -3.44 -21.15 13.79
CA ARG A 81 -3.12 -21.33 12.38
C ARG A 81 -2.53 -20.06 11.78
N VAL A 82 -3.09 -18.89 12.14
CA VAL A 82 -2.54 -17.58 11.76
C VAL A 82 -1.09 -17.44 12.24
N GLN A 83 -0.84 -17.74 13.52
CA GLN A 83 0.49 -17.62 14.11
C GLN A 83 1.50 -18.54 13.39
N HIS A 84 1.11 -19.78 13.10
CA HIS A 84 1.97 -20.71 12.37
C HIS A 84 2.31 -20.21 10.95
N ILE A 85 1.33 -19.67 10.22
CA ILE A 85 1.57 -19.08 8.89
C ILE A 85 2.56 -17.91 8.98
N LEU A 86 2.38 -17.01 9.95
CA LEU A 86 3.26 -15.85 10.14
C LEU A 86 4.70 -16.27 10.45
N GLU A 87 4.88 -17.29 11.29
CA GLU A 87 6.21 -17.81 11.65
C GLU A 87 6.94 -18.44 10.47
N VAL A 88 6.22 -19.18 9.62
CA VAL A 88 6.78 -19.75 8.39
C VAL A 88 7.17 -18.64 7.42
N CYS A 89 6.29 -17.67 7.18
CA CYS A 89 6.54 -16.58 6.23
C CYS A 89 7.59 -15.56 6.73
N ALA A 90 7.90 -15.51 8.03
CA ALA A 90 8.94 -14.64 8.58
C ALA A 90 10.37 -15.12 8.31
N SER A 91 10.56 -16.36 7.84
CA SER A 91 11.87 -16.94 7.55
C SER A 91 11.92 -17.45 6.12
N ALA A 92 12.71 -16.79 5.28
CA ALA A 92 12.92 -17.20 3.89
C ALA A 92 13.41 -18.65 3.79
N GLU A 93 14.37 -19.04 4.64
CA GLU A 93 14.90 -20.41 4.69
C GLU A 93 13.82 -21.45 4.99
N ARG A 94 13.00 -21.22 6.03
CA ARG A 94 11.91 -22.16 6.39
C ARG A 94 10.84 -22.21 5.31
N PHE A 95 10.50 -21.07 4.73
CA PHE A 95 9.52 -20.98 3.66
C PHE A 95 9.99 -21.71 2.40
N ASP A 96 11.22 -21.45 1.94
CA ASP A 96 11.78 -22.03 0.72
C ASP A 96 12.01 -23.55 0.84
N ALA A 97 12.28 -24.05 2.05
CA ALA A 97 12.42 -25.48 2.33
C ALA A 97 11.08 -26.23 2.47
N MET A 98 9.95 -25.53 2.66
CA MET A 98 8.66 -26.16 2.91
C MET A 98 8.09 -26.78 1.62
N PRO A 99 7.71 -28.07 1.61
CA PRO A 99 7.01 -28.65 0.47
C PRO A 99 5.72 -27.89 0.18
N VAL A 100 5.49 -27.54 -1.08
CA VAL A 100 4.36 -26.69 -1.51
C VAL A 100 3.02 -27.20 -0.95
N HIS A 101 2.75 -28.51 -1.01
CA HIS A 101 1.51 -29.09 -0.49
C HIS A 101 1.32 -28.83 1.02
N ARG A 102 2.41 -28.89 1.81
CA ARG A 102 2.36 -28.60 3.25
C ARG A 102 2.07 -27.13 3.53
N PHE A 103 2.61 -26.23 2.72
CA PHE A 103 2.27 -24.82 2.81
C PHE A 103 0.79 -24.58 2.50
N MET A 104 0.27 -25.22 1.45
CA MET A 104 -1.15 -25.10 1.08
C MET A 104 -2.09 -25.67 2.15
N ASP A 105 -1.71 -26.76 2.83
CA ASP A 105 -2.47 -27.33 3.96
C ASP A 105 -2.70 -26.32 5.09
N LEU A 106 -1.80 -25.33 5.27
CA LEU A 106 -1.98 -24.28 6.28
C LEU A 106 -3.18 -23.36 6.01
N PHE A 107 -3.67 -23.32 4.77
CA PHE A 107 -4.79 -22.46 4.34
C PHE A 107 -6.07 -23.24 4.03
N ALA A 108 -6.01 -24.57 4.00
CA ALA A 108 -7.19 -25.40 3.85
C ALA A 108 -8.13 -25.22 5.06
N LEU A 109 -9.44 -25.18 4.81
CA LEU A 109 -10.45 -25.04 5.87
C LEU A 109 -10.62 -26.37 6.61
#